data_AF-A0AAW4WXU3-F1
#
_entry.id   AF-A0AAW4WXU3-F1
#
_cell.length_a   1.000
_cell.length_b   1.000
_cell.length_c   1.000
_cell.angle_alpha   90.00
_cell.angle_beta   90.00
_cell.angle_gamma   90.00
#
_symmetry.space_group_name_H-M   'P 1'
#
loop_
_entity.id
_entity.type
_entity.pdbx_description
1 polymer ?
#
loop_
_entity_poly.entity_id
_entity_poly.type
_entity_poly.pdbx_seq_one_letter_code
_entity_poly.pdbx_strand_id
1 'polypeptide(L)' 'FNQYASKQVKEIIETTEGRAINNATVDGTFCALPNISVDTDGVYLYFIRQDWLDQLGLEVPKTVDELGEVAQ' A
#
# COMPACT_ATOMS: atom_id res chain seq x y z
N PHE A 1 -8.55 -7.77 22.34
CA PHE A 1 -7.46 -6.90 21.85
C PHE A 1 -6.74 -6.18 22.99
N ASN A 2 -7.37 -5.26 23.73
CA ASN A 2 -6.73 -4.42 24.77
C ASN A 2 -5.97 -5.18 25.86
N GLN A 3 -6.44 -6.36 26.28
CA GLN A 3 -5.79 -7.16 27.33
C GLN A 3 -4.62 -8.01 26.84
N TYR A 4 -4.68 -8.50 25.59
CA TYR A 4 -3.80 -9.57 25.10
C TYR A 4 -2.85 -9.16 23.98
N ALA A 5 -3.07 -8.00 23.34
CA ALA A 5 -2.15 -7.49 22.33
C ALA A 5 -0.81 -7.10 22.98
N SER A 6 0.29 -7.39 22.29
CA SER A 6 1.62 -6.99 22.73
C SER A 6 1.75 -5.47 22.76
N LYS A 7 2.70 -4.95 23.56
CA LYS A 7 3.01 -3.53 23.62
C LYS A 7 3.32 -2.96 22.23
N GLN A 8 4.16 -3.65 21.46
CA GLN A 8 4.53 -3.26 20.10
C GLN A 8 3.33 -3.13 19.16
N VAL A 9 2.39 -4.09 19.21
CA VAL A 9 1.18 -4.05 18.36
C VAL A 9 0.31 -2.84 18.72
N LYS A 10 0.18 -2.51 20.00
CA LYS A 10 -0.56 -1.32 20.46
C LYS A 10 0.09 -0.02 20.00
N GLU A 11 1.41 0.10 20.15
CA GLU A 11 2.17 1.27 19.69
C GLU A 11 2.02 1.49 18.18
N ILE A 12 2.06 0.42 17.38
CA ILE A 12 1.82 0.49 15.93
C ILE A 12 0.39 0.96 15.63
N ILE A 13 -0.61 0.51 16.38
CA ILE A 13 -2.00 0.96 16.18
C ILE A 13 -2.19 2.43 16.57
N GLU A 14 -1.51 2.90 17.61
CA GLU A 14 -1.54 4.30 18.05
C GLU A 14 -1.00 5.25 16.97
N THR A 15 -0.03 4.83 16.15
CA THR A 15 0.47 5.67 15.03
C THR A 15 -0.58 5.97 13.96
N THR A 16 -1.66 5.18 13.91
CA THR A 16 -2.74 5.37 12.94
C THR A 16 -3.76 6.43 13.36
N GLU A 17 -3.55 7.10 14.50
CA GLU A 17 -4.44 8.13 15.05
C GLU A 17 -5.91 7.67 15.14
N GLY A 18 -6.09 6.39 15.51
CA GLY A 18 -7.41 5.77 15.69
C GLY A 18 -8.04 5.19 14.43
N ARG A 19 -7.48 5.42 13.23
CA ARG A 19 -8.02 4.89 11.96
C ARG A 19 -8.13 3.36 11.97
N ALA A 20 -7.10 2.66 12.47
CA ALA A 20 -7.10 1.20 12.52
C ALA A 20 -8.24 0.64 13.38
N ILE A 21 -8.49 1.22 14.55
CA ILE A 21 -9.57 0.79 15.45
C ILE A 21 -10.94 1.10 14.85
N ASN A 22 -11.11 2.29 14.26
CA ASN A 22 -12.36 2.70 13.64
C ASN A 22 -12.72 1.80 12.46
N ASN A 23 -11.77 1.47 11.58
CA ASN A 23 -12.00 0.58 10.44
C ASN A 23 -12.35 -0.86 10.85
N ALA A 24 -11.87 -1.29 12.00
CA ALA A 24 -12.16 -2.60 12.57
C ALA A 24 -13.44 -2.64 13.43
N THR A 25 -14.12 -1.49 13.58
CA THR A 25 -15.33 -1.34 14.40
C THR A 25 -16.54 -1.10 13.52
N VAL A 26 -17.58 -1.92 13.68
CA VAL A 26 -18.87 -1.79 12.99
C VAL A 26 -19.95 -1.63 14.04
N ASP A 27 -20.76 -0.57 13.96
CA ASP A 27 -21.83 -0.27 14.93
C ASP A 27 -21.37 -0.31 16.39
N GLY A 28 -20.17 0.24 16.66
CA GLY A 28 -19.56 0.26 17.99
C GLY A 28 -19.00 -1.08 18.47
N THR A 29 -19.11 -2.14 17.66
CA THR A 29 -18.55 -3.46 17.95
C THR A 29 -17.23 -3.65 17.23
N PHE A 30 -16.17 -3.95 17.97
CA PHE A 30 -14.85 -4.26 17.41
C PHE A 30 -14.86 -5.67 16.80
N CYS A 31 -14.99 -5.75 15.48
CA CYS A 31 -15.33 -6.97 14.73
C CYS A 31 -14.12 -7.65 14.08
N ALA A 32 -12.99 -6.96 13.95
CA ALA A 32 -11.82 -7.47 13.24
C ALA A 32 -10.51 -7.11 13.95
N LEU A 33 -9.45 -7.83 13.61
CA LEU A 33 -8.08 -7.42 13.97
C LEU A 33 -7.54 -6.54 12.84
N PRO A 34 -7.21 -5.27 13.10
CA PRO A 34 -6.68 -4.39 12.06
C PRO A 34 -5.29 -4.84 11.64
N ASN A 35 -5.09 -4.93 10.33
CA ASN A 35 -3.77 -4.98 9.71
C ASN A 35 -3.39 -3.55 9.29
N ILE A 36 -2.17 -3.13 9.60
CA ILE A 36 -1.70 -1.78 9.32
C ILE A 36 -0.62 -1.87 8.26
N SER A 37 -0.93 -1.36 7.07
CA SER A 37 0.03 -1.03 6.02
C SER A 37 0.45 0.42 6.16
N VAL A 38 1.60 0.78 5.59
CA VAL A 38 1.97 2.20 5.48
C VAL A 38 1.11 2.87 4.41
N ASP A 39 0.79 4.16 4.58
CA ASP A 39 -0.07 4.88 3.62
C ASP A 39 0.52 4.86 2.19
N THR A 40 1.84 4.73 2.06
CA THR A 40 2.55 4.59 0.77
C THR A 40 2.30 3.27 0.05
N ASP A 41 1.85 2.22 0.75
CA ASP A 41 1.54 0.92 0.12
C ASP A 41 0.31 1.01 -0.80
N GLY A 42 -0.54 2.01 -0.62
CA GLY A 42 -1.69 2.26 -1.48
C GLY A 42 -1.33 2.93 -2.82
N VAL A 43 -0.08 3.34 -3.02
CA VAL A 43 0.37 3.98 -4.26
C VAL A 43 0.79 2.90 -5.24
N TYR A 44 0.07 2.80 -6.36
CA TYR A 44 0.47 1.92 -7.46
C TYR A 44 1.71 2.47 -8.15
N LEU A 45 2.79 1.68 -8.12
CA LEU A 45 4.06 1.98 -8.79
C LEU A 45 4.30 1.00 -9.93
N TYR A 46 4.78 1.51 -11.06
CA TYR A 46 5.21 0.68 -12.19
C TYR A 46 6.72 0.47 -12.14
N PHE A 47 7.15 -0.79 -12.13
CA PHE A 47 8.57 -1.16 -12.23
C PHE A 47 8.89 -1.51 -13.68
N ILE A 48 9.54 -0.59 -14.38
CA ILE A 48 9.88 -0.73 -15.81
C ILE A 48 11.37 -1.08 -15.96
N ARG A 49 11.67 -2.04 -16.85
CA ARG A 49 13.04 -2.51 -17.12
C ARG A 49 13.81 -1.51 -17.97
N GLN A 50 14.58 -0.64 -17.33
CA GLN A 50 15.39 0.39 -18.00
C GLN A 50 16.36 -0.22 -19.04
N ASP A 51 16.98 -1.35 -18.73
CA ASP A 51 17.95 -1.98 -19.64
C ASP A 51 17.30 -2.49 -20.94
N TRP A 52 16.01 -2.84 -20.91
CA TRP A 52 15.26 -3.20 -22.12
C TRP A 52 14.94 -1.98 -22.96
N LEU A 53 14.54 -0.88 -22.32
CA LEU A 53 14.33 0.40 -23.01
C LEU A 53 15.62 0.85 -23.71
N ASP A 54 16.76 0.76 -23.01
CA ASP A 54 18.06 1.14 -23.55
C ASP A 54 18.47 0.26 -24.75
N GLN A 55 18.28 -1.06 -24.65
CA GLN A 55 18.61 -2.00 -25.74
C GLN A 55 17.74 -1.81 -26.98
N LEU A 56 16.48 -1.40 -26.80
CA LEU A 56 15.52 -1.19 -27.88
C LEU A 56 15.47 0.27 -28.36
N GLY A 57 16.16 1.19 -27.69
CA GLY A 57 16.13 2.63 -27.99
C GLY A 57 14.77 3.27 -27.70
N LEU A 58 14.06 2.78 -26.69
CA LEU A 58 12.73 3.25 -26.30
C LEU A 58 12.83 4.25 -25.14
N GLU A 59 11.92 5.23 -25.13
CA GLU A 59 11.79 6.19 -24.03
C GLU A 59 10.94 5.62 -22.88
N VAL A 60 11.13 6.16 -21.67
CA VAL A 60 10.29 5.77 -20.52
C VAL A 60 8.86 6.28 -20.73
N PRO A 61 7.84 5.39 -20.71
CA PRO A 61 6.46 5.80 -20.93
C PRO A 61 5.94 6.62 -19.75
N LYS A 62 5.20 7.68 -20.05
CA LYS A 62 4.62 8.63 -19.09
C LYS A 62 3.09 8.52 -19.01
N THR A 63 2.49 7.77 -19.93
CA THR A 63 1.06 7.49 -19.97
C THR A 63 0.80 5.99 -20.10
N VAL A 64 -0.42 5.55 -19.79
CA VAL A 64 -0.83 4.14 -19.94
C VAL A 64 -0.82 3.72 -21.41
N ASP A 65 -1.15 4.63 -22.32
CA ASP A 65 -1.14 4.37 -23.76
C ASP A 65 0.31 4.16 -24.26
N GLU A 66 1.25 5.04 -23.88
CA GLU A 66 2.68 4.88 -24.18
C GLU A 66 3.25 3.59 -23.57
N LEU A 67 2.80 3.20 -22.37
CA LEU A 67 3.19 1.92 -21.76
C LEU A 67 2.71 0.73 -22.61
N GLY A 68 1.50 0.83 -23.19
CA GLY A 68 0.97 -0.16 -24.11
C GLY A 68 1.74 -0.25 -25.42
N GLU A 69 2.24 0.87 -25.96
CA GLU A 69 3.09 0.89 -27.15
C GLU A 69 4.46 0.25 -26.89
N VAL A 70 5.08 0.53 -25.75
CA VAL A 70 6.37 -0.05 -25.35
C VAL A 70 6.30 -1.56 -25.08
N ALA A 71 5.12 -2.09 -24.70
CA ALA A 71 4.94 -3.48 -24.30
C ALA A 71 4.57 -4.46 -25.43
N GLN A 72 4.35 -3.98 -26.66
CA GLN A 72 4.00 -4.81 -27.84
C GLN A 72 5.21 -5.53 -28.43
#